data_AF-A0A0C9MZK1-F1
#
_entry.id   AF-A0A0C9MZK1-F1
#
_cell.length_a   1.000
_cell.length_b   1.000
_cell.length_c   1.000
_cell.angle_alpha   90.00
_cell.angle_beta   90.00
_cell.angle_gamma   90.00
#
_symmetry.space_group_name_H-M   'P 1'
#
loop_
_entity.id
_entity.type
_entity.pdbx_description
1 polymer ?
#
loop_
_entity_poly.entity_id
_entity_poly.type
_entity_poly.pdbx_seq_one_letter_code
_entity_poly.pdbx_strand_id
1 'polypeptide(L)'
;MAEYLASIYGTEKDKVNCSFYFKIGACRHGDRCSRKHVKPTFSQTLLIANMYKNPAHDPNNHMNEAQLQNDFDLFYEDVFTELAKYGEIEEMVVCDNVGDHLVGNVYCQFRLEESAGNAVTSLNNRFYAGKCI
;
A
#
# COMPACT_ATOMS: atom_id res chain seq x y z
N MET A 1 9.02 -30.52 -15.04
CA MET A 1 7.84 -29.77 -15.56
C MET A 1 7.25 -28.83 -14.50
N ALA A 2 7.06 -29.29 -13.26
CA ALA A 2 6.62 -28.45 -12.14
C ALA A 2 7.59 -27.31 -11.78
N GLU A 3 8.91 -27.57 -11.76
CA GLU A 3 9.93 -26.54 -11.49
C GLU A 3 9.96 -25.42 -12.53
N TYR A 4 9.76 -25.75 -13.81
CA TYR A 4 9.68 -24.77 -14.89
C TYR A 4 8.45 -23.86 -14.73
N LEU A 5 7.29 -24.41 -14.39
CA LEU A 5 6.07 -23.64 -14.14
C LEU A 5 6.17 -22.79 -12.85
N ALA A 6 6.83 -23.31 -11.80
CA ALA A 6 7.11 -22.55 -10.59
C ALA A 6 8.03 -21.35 -10.86
N SER A 7 9.00 -21.48 -11.76
CA SER A 7 9.89 -20.37 -12.17
C SER A 7 9.20 -19.27 -12.99
N ILE A 8 7.98 -19.51 -13.47
CA ILE A 8 7.22 -18.56 -14.29
C ILE A 8 6.24 -17.76 -13.44
N TYR A 9 5.61 -18.39 -12.45
CA TYR A 9 4.56 -17.78 -11.64
C TYR A 9 5.04 -16.51 -10.92
N GLY A 10 4.27 -15.42 -11.01
CA GLY A 10 4.62 -14.13 -10.40
C GLY A 10 5.75 -13.36 -11.11
N THR A 11 6.32 -13.90 -12.18
CA THR A 11 7.35 -13.24 -13.00
C THR A 11 6.76 -12.61 -14.27
N GLU A 12 7.53 -11.79 -14.97
CA GLU A 12 7.09 -11.21 -16.26
C GLU A 12 6.86 -12.24 -17.36
N LYS A 13 7.40 -13.45 -17.20
CA LYS A 13 7.17 -14.59 -18.10
C LYS A 13 5.77 -15.17 -17.94
N ASP A 14 5.10 -14.91 -16.81
CA ASP A 14 3.69 -15.22 -16.64
C ASP A 14 2.84 -14.26 -17.48
N LYS A 15 2.25 -14.81 -18.54
CA LYS A 15 1.35 -14.07 -19.44
C LYS A 15 -0.09 -14.04 -18.94
N VAL A 16 -0.43 -14.83 -17.92
CA VAL A 16 -1.78 -14.93 -17.36
C VAL A 16 -1.94 -13.97 -16.18
N ASN A 17 -1.02 -14.00 -15.23
CA ASN A 17 -1.07 -13.14 -14.05
C ASN A 17 -0.25 -11.87 -14.24
N CYS A 18 -0.72 -10.78 -13.64
CA CYS A 18 0.02 -9.53 -13.65
C CYS A 18 1.17 -9.59 -12.65
N SER A 19 2.41 -9.64 -13.15
CA SER A 19 3.61 -9.65 -12.32
C SER A 19 3.76 -8.39 -11.45
N PHE A 20 3.31 -7.23 -11.96
CA PHE A 20 3.34 -5.97 -11.20
C PHE A 20 2.37 -6.01 -10.02
N TYR A 21 1.13 -6.44 -10.25
CA TYR A 21 0.16 -6.55 -9.18
C TYR A 21 0.59 -7.60 -8.14
N PHE A 22 1.13 -8.73 -8.60
CA PHE A 22 1.60 -9.78 -7.70
C PHE A 22 2.76 -9.33 -6.79
N LYS A 23 3.71 -8.56 -7.33
CA LYS A 23 4.89 -8.12 -6.58
C LYS A 23 4.68 -6.84 -5.78
N ILE A 24 3.89 -5.90 -6.31
CA ILE A 24 3.76 -4.53 -5.78
C ILE A 24 2.38 -4.30 -5.14
N GLY A 25 1.40 -5.18 -5.37
CA GLY A 25 0.01 -4.97 -4.94
C GLY A 25 -0.74 -3.91 -5.75
N ALA A 26 -0.08 -3.27 -6.73
CA ALA A 26 -0.65 -2.20 -7.56
C ALA A 26 -0.25 -2.35 -9.04
N CYS A 27 -1.11 -1.88 -9.94
CA CYS A 27 -0.87 -1.90 -11.38
C CYS A 27 -1.36 -0.62 -12.02
N ARG A 28 -0.55 -0.01 -12.90
CA ARG A 28 -0.90 1.20 -13.65
C ARG A 28 -2.16 1.09 -14.50
N HIS A 29 -2.57 -0.13 -14.88
CA HIS A 29 -3.77 -0.34 -15.68
C HIS A 29 -5.02 -0.56 -14.82
N GLY A 30 -4.88 -0.72 -13.49
CA GLY A 30 -5.99 -1.00 -12.58
C GLY A 30 -6.85 -2.16 -13.07
N ASP A 31 -8.18 -1.97 -13.04
CA ASP A 31 -9.14 -2.98 -13.49
C ASP A 31 -9.18 -3.17 -15.01
N ARG A 32 -8.55 -2.28 -15.78
CA ARG A 32 -8.40 -2.41 -17.25
C ARG A 32 -7.18 -3.24 -17.64
N CYS A 33 -6.47 -3.83 -16.69
CA CYS A 33 -5.34 -4.71 -16.98
C CYS A 33 -5.80 -5.94 -17.75
N SER A 34 -5.09 -6.29 -18.83
CA SER A 34 -5.37 -7.51 -19.59
C SER A 34 -4.91 -8.79 -18.90
N ARG A 35 -4.14 -8.67 -17.82
CA ARG A 35 -3.65 -9.79 -17.00
C ARG A 35 -4.41 -9.86 -15.68
N LYS A 36 -4.49 -11.05 -15.10
CA LYS A 36 -5.25 -11.29 -13.87
C LYS A 36 -4.60 -10.65 -12.64
N HIS A 37 -5.41 -9.96 -11.84
CA HIS A 37 -5.07 -9.47 -10.51
C HIS A 37 -5.73 -10.39 -9.47
N VAL A 38 -4.92 -11.17 -8.77
CA VAL A 38 -5.41 -12.10 -7.73
C VAL A 38 -5.27 -11.43 -6.38
N LYS A 39 -6.40 -11.07 -5.76
CA LYS A 39 -6.44 -10.56 -4.38
C LYS A 39 -6.35 -11.75 -3.43
N PRO A 40 -5.40 -11.77 -2.48
CA PRO A 40 -5.34 -12.83 -1.49
C PRO A 40 -6.52 -12.74 -0.53
N THR A 41 -7.02 -13.90 -0.07
CA THR A 41 -8.09 -13.98 0.95
C THR A 41 -7.57 -13.75 2.37
N PHE A 42 -6.28 -14.03 2.59
CA PHE A 42 -5.54 -13.82 3.83
C PHE A 42 -4.13 -13.36 3.45
N SER A 43 -3.58 -12.41 4.20
CA SER A 43 -2.27 -11.81 3.94
C SER A 43 -1.78 -11.18 5.23
N GLN A 44 -0.47 -11.17 5.44
CA GLN A 44 0.17 -10.41 6.52
C GLN A 44 0.25 -8.92 6.18
N THR A 45 0.26 -8.60 4.88
CA THR A 45 0.40 -7.22 4.38
C THR A 45 -0.93 -6.68 3.92
N LEU A 46 -1.27 -5.46 4.36
CA LEU A 46 -2.36 -4.65 3.83
C LEU A 46 -1.82 -3.47 3.04
N LEU A 47 -2.68 -2.93 2.17
CA LEU A 47 -2.42 -1.74 1.36
C LEU A 47 -3.56 -0.74 1.60
N ILE A 48 -3.20 0.48 2.01
CA ILE A 48 -4.08 1.65 2.02
C ILE A 48 -3.68 2.53 0.85
N ALA A 49 -4.53 2.56 -0.18
CA ALA A 49 -4.23 3.28 -1.40
C ALA A 49 -4.39 4.79 -1.22
N ASN A 50 -3.44 5.57 -1.73
CA ASN A 50 -3.55 7.03 -1.83
C ASN A 50 -3.79 7.78 -0.50
N MET A 51 -3.27 7.23 0.60
CA MET A 51 -3.43 7.75 1.96
C MET A 51 -2.53 8.95 2.22
N TYR A 52 -1.23 8.84 1.90
CA TYR A 52 -0.28 9.93 2.11
C TYR A 52 -0.41 11.02 1.04
N LYS A 53 -0.44 12.27 1.47
CA LYS A 53 -0.50 13.45 0.60
C LYS A 53 0.69 14.33 0.88
N ASN A 54 1.77 14.09 0.14
CA ASN A 54 2.98 14.87 0.27
C ASN A 54 2.71 16.35 -0.05
N PRO A 55 2.88 17.27 0.91
CA PRO A 55 2.68 18.70 0.67
C PRO A 55 3.63 19.26 -0.39
N ALA A 56 4.77 18.62 -0.65
CA ALA A 56 5.72 19.04 -1.70
C ALA A 56 5.11 19.00 -3.11
N HIS A 57 4.07 18.20 -3.34
CA HIS A 57 3.37 18.15 -4.62
C HIS A 57 2.24 19.19 -4.73
N ASP A 58 1.93 19.93 -3.65
CA ASP A 58 0.94 21.01 -3.68
C ASP A 58 1.60 22.31 -4.19
N PRO A 59 1.11 22.90 -5.31
CA PRO A 59 1.67 24.14 -5.84
C PRO A 59 1.53 25.36 -4.91
N ASN A 60 0.66 25.29 -3.90
CA ASN A 60 0.49 26.35 -2.90
C ASN A 60 1.33 26.11 -1.64
N ASN A 61 2.18 25.09 -1.63
CA ASN A 61 3.01 24.80 -0.48
C ASN A 61 4.15 25.81 -0.33
N HIS A 62 4.34 26.30 0.90
CA HIS A 62 5.39 27.23 1.28
C HIS A 62 6.32 26.66 2.36
N MET A 63 6.22 25.36 2.65
CA MET A 63 7.05 24.68 3.62
C MET A 63 8.49 24.53 3.13
N ASN A 64 9.44 24.65 4.05
CA ASN A 64 10.84 24.28 3.80
C ASN A 64 11.07 22.77 4.01
N GLU A 65 12.26 22.27 3.68
CA GLU A 65 12.61 20.85 3.78
C GLU A 65 12.44 20.29 5.22
N ALA A 66 12.79 21.08 6.25
CA ALA A 66 12.64 20.65 7.64
C ALA A 66 11.17 20.55 8.08
N GLN A 67 10.32 21.45 7.59
CA GLN A 67 8.88 21.41 7.83
C GLN A 67 8.22 20.24 7.11
N LEU A 68 8.64 19.95 5.87
CA LEU A 68 8.18 18.77 5.12
C LEU A 68 8.54 17.47 5.82
N GLN A 69 9.76 17.36 6.34
CA GLN A 69 10.17 16.18 7.11
C GLN A 69 9.34 16.03 8.38
N ASN A 70 9.11 17.11 9.12
CA ASN A 70 8.29 17.06 10.34
C ASN A 70 6.82 16.69 10.02
N ASP A 71 6.25 17.22 8.95
CA ASP A 71 4.90 16.84 8.49
C ASP A 71 4.81 15.35 8.16
N PHE A 72 5.83 14.81 7.47
CA PHE A 72 5.93 13.37 7.20
C PHE A 72 6.09 12.54 8.47
N ASP A 73 6.94 12.96 9.40
CA ASP A 73 7.17 12.25 10.67
C ASP A 73 5.87 12.16 11.49
N LEU A 74 5.11 13.25 11.55
CA LEU A 74 3.79 13.29 12.19
C LEU A 74 2.79 12.36 11.51
N PHE A 75 2.74 12.36 10.17
CA PHE A 75 1.91 11.42 9.41
C PHE A 75 2.30 9.97 9.70
N TYR A 76 3.60 9.66 9.66
CA TYR A 76 4.10 8.32 9.89
C TYR A 76 3.78 7.83 11.30
N GLU A 77 3.97 8.68 12.31
CA GLU A 77 3.63 8.37 13.71
C GLU A 77 2.13 8.12 13.89
N ASP A 78 1.28 8.98 13.33
CA ASP A 78 -0.18 8.85 13.42
C ASP A 78 -0.68 7.53 12.78
N VAL A 79 -0.20 7.23 11.57
CA VAL A 79 -0.58 5.99 10.88
C VAL A 79 -0.02 4.75 11.57
N PHE A 80 1.25 4.78 12.01
CA PHE A 80 1.88 3.66 12.69
C PHE A 80 1.17 3.35 14.02
N THR A 81 0.92 4.37 14.84
CA THR A 81 0.26 4.20 16.15
C THR A 81 -1.18 3.72 15.99
N GLU A 82 -1.88 4.15 14.95
CA GLU A 82 -3.23 3.67 14.64
C GLU A 82 -3.23 2.21 14.19
N LEU A 83 -2.30 1.81 13.32
CA LEU A 83 -2.19 0.44 12.82
C LEU A 83 -1.72 -0.54 13.90
N ALA A 84 -0.86 -0.08 14.82
CA ALA A 84 -0.36 -0.89 15.93
C ALA A 84 -1.47 -1.36 16.89
N LYS A 85 -2.65 -0.74 16.86
CA LYS A 85 -3.83 -1.19 17.63
C LYS A 85 -4.36 -2.55 17.17
N TYR A 86 -4.10 -2.96 15.93
CA TYR A 86 -4.60 -4.22 15.37
C TYR A 86 -3.62 -5.38 15.56
N GLY A 87 -2.35 -5.11 15.83
CA GLY A 87 -1.32 -6.12 16.07
C GLY A 87 0.10 -5.59 15.91
N GLU A 88 1.08 -6.46 16.12
CA GLU A 88 2.51 -6.17 15.95
C GLU A 88 2.82 -5.92 14.47
N ILE A 89 3.35 -4.73 14.17
CA ILE A 89 3.81 -4.32 12.84
C ILE A 89 5.27 -4.75 12.67
N GLU A 90 5.55 -5.49 11.60
CA GLU A 90 6.92 -5.81 11.20
C GLU A 90 7.54 -4.71 10.34
N GLU A 91 6.76 -4.16 9.41
CA GLU A 91 7.23 -3.11 8.50
C GLU A 91 6.07 -2.21 8.05
N MET A 92 6.33 -0.91 7.95
CA MET A 92 5.42 0.06 7.33
C MET A 92 6.16 0.94 6.32
N VAL A 93 5.67 0.95 5.08
CA VAL A 93 6.27 1.65 3.94
C VAL A 93 5.26 2.65 3.35
N VAL A 94 5.72 3.89 3.14
CA VAL A 94 4.93 4.95 2.50
C VAL A 94 5.54 5.27 1.14
N CYS A 95 4.73 5.26 0.08
CA CYS A 95 5.17 5.52 -1.28
C CYS A 95 5.02 7.00 -1.67
N ASP A 96 6.14 7.66 -2.01
CA ASP A 96 6.20 9.02 -2.57
C ASP A 96 6.28 9.01 -4.12
N ASN A 97 5.62 8.04 -4.76
CA ASN A 97 5.52 8.01 -6.21
C ASN A 97 4.52 9.07 -6.71
N VAL A 98 4.69 9.54 -7.94
CA VAL A 98 3.74 10.48 -8.58
C VAL A 98 2.66 9.75 -9.38
N GLY A 99 2.91 8.50 -9.80
CA GLY A 99 1.96 7.76 -10.63
C GLY A 99 0.70 7.36 -9.87
N ASP A 100 -0.47 7.54 -10.48
CA ASP A 100 -1.81 7.35 -9.88
C ASP A 100 -2.04 6.01 -9.17
N HIS A 101 -1.29 4.97 -9.55
CA HIS A 101 -1.41 3.62 -9.00
C HIS A 101 -0.55 3.38 -7.75
N LEU A 102 0.42 4.25 -7.47
CA LEU A 102 1.37 4.13 -6.35
C LEU A 102 1.43 5.36 -5.45
N VAL A 103 0.93 6.51 -5.94
CA VAL A 103 0.97 7.77 -5.20
C VAL A 103 0.31 7.64 -3.84
N GLY A 104 1.09 7.93 -2.79
CA GLY A 104 0.60 7.96 -1.42
C GLY A 104 0.18 6.61 -0.85
N ASN A 105 0.54 5.49 -1.49
CA ASN A 105 0.21 4.17 -0.98
C ASN A 105 0.95 3.91 0.35
N VAL A 106 0.24 3.36 1.31
CA VAL A 106 0.82 2.89 2.58
C VAL A 106 0.68 1.37 2.64
N TYR A 107 1.81 0.69 2.77
CA TYR A 107 1.89 -0.74 2.98
C TYR A 107 2.22 -0.99 4.43
N CYS A 108 1.48 -1.89 5.08
CA CYS A 108 1.75 -2.30 6.45
C CYS A 108 1.74 -3.82 6.52
N GLN A 109 2.86 -4.40 6.96
CA GLN A 109 3.00 -5.82 7.22
C GLN A 109 2.88 -6.06 8.72
N PHE A 110 1.92 -6.91 9.09
CA PHE A 110 1.75 -7.41 10.44
C PHE A 110 2.46 -8.75 10.62
N ARG A 111 2.80 -9.08 11.86
CA ARG A 111 3.33 -10.40 12.22
C ARG A 111 2.31 -11.52 11.96
N LEU A 112 1.01 -11.23 12.12
CA LEU A 112 -0.08 -12.20 11.99
C LEU A 112 -1.08 -11.77 10.92
N GLU A 113 -1.55 -12.73 10.12
CA GLU A 113 -2.56 -12.50 9.07
C GLU A 113 -3.91 -12.02 9.62
N GLU A 114 -4.27 -12.48 10.83
CA GLU A 114 -5.51 -12.07 11.49
C GLU A 114 -5.53 -10.56 11.81
N SER A 115 -4.39 -10.00 12.22
CA SER A 115 -4.24 -8.57 12.48
C SER A 115 -4.50 -7.73 11.23
N ALA A 116 -3.96 -8.15 10.08
CA ALA A 116 -4.21 -7.49 8.80
C ALA A 116 -5.68 -7.58 8.39
N GLY A 117 -6.33 -8.75 8.56
CA GLY A 117 -7.76 -8.92 8.27
C GLY A 117 -8.66 -8.04 9.13
N ASN A 118 -8.36 -7.94 10.44
CA ASN A 118 -9.06 -7.07 11.37
C ASN A 118 -8.88 -5.58 11.03
N ALA A 119 -7.64 -5.19 10.69
CA ALA A 119 -7.33 -3.83 10.26
C ALA A 119 -8.12 -3.45 9.00
N VAL A 120 -8.13 -4.30 7.96
CA VAL A 120 -8.89 -4.05 6.72
C VAL A 120 -10.38 -3.88 7.01
N THR A 121 -10.96 -4.75 7.84
CA THR A 121 -12.40 -4.70 8.16
C THR A 121 -12.78 -3.41 8.91
N SER A 122 -11.92 -2.97 9.82
CA SER A 122 -12.12 -1.74 10.60
C SER A 122 -11.91 -0.47 9.78
N LEU A 123 -10.81 -0.41 9.00
CA LEU A 123 -10.39 0.79 8.28
C LEU A 123 -11.35 1.18 7.14
N ASN A 124 -11.92 0.21 6.43
CA ASN A 124 -12.88 0.47 5.34
C ASN A 124 -14.14 1.25 5.77
N ASN A 125 -14.40 1.36 7.08
CA ASN A 125 -15.54 2.10 7.64
C ASN A 125 -15.13 3.43 8.28
N ARG A 126 -13.90 3.90 8.06
CA ARG A 126 -13.32 5.07 8.73
C ARG A 126 -12.90 6.14 7.75
N PHE A 127 -12.65 7.33 8.31
CA PHE A 127 -12.20 8.49 7.58
C PHE A 127 -10.84 8.96 8.10
N TYR A 128 -9.96 9.36 7.20
CA TYR A 128 -8.68 10.02 7.48
C TYR A 128 -8.61 11.33 6.70
N ALA A 129 -8.32 12.44 7.39
CA ALA A 129 -8.24 13.78 6.78
C ALA A 129 -9.43 14.13 5.85
N GLY A 130 -10.65 13.71 6.22
CA GLY A 130 -11.88 13.97 5.46
C GLY A 130 -12.12 13.04 4.26
N LYS A 131 -11.34 11.98 4.08
CA LYS A 131 -11.53 10.95 3.03
C LYS A 131 -11.77 9.59 3.65
N CYS A 132 -12.60 8.77 3.00
CA CYS A 132 -12.69 7.35 3.37
C CYS A 132 -11.33 6.68 3.17
N ILE A 133 -10.98 5.80 4.11
CA ILE A 133 -9.79 4.94 4.04
C ILE A 133 -10.11 3.72 3.18
#